data_AF-A0A415H1E1-F1
#
_entry.id   AF-A0A415H1E1-F1
#
_cell.length_a   1.000
_cell.length_b   1.000
_cell.length_c   1.000
_cell.angle_alpha   90.00
_cell.angle_beta   90.00
_cell.angle_gamma   90.00
#
_symmetry.space_group_name_H-M   'P 1'
#
loop_
_entity.id
_entity.type
_entity.pdbx_description
1 polymer ?
#
loop_
_entity_poly.entity_id
_entity_poly.type
_entity_poly.pdbx_seq_one_letter_code
_entity_poly.pdbx_strand_id
1 'polypeptide(L)'
;MTLAEWHSTLFQLIGLILSFFTFIGSVIAIYYTYQNLKEMKKQLNEQKNQYFEQNRGNLVFYIAKSGVDVFYSLIIKNFGNSPAKLLSLKMTPDLEWGKAGEKDLNDFNITNLKKCFSCTTTTHKFWI
;
A
#
# COMPACT_ATOMS: atom_id res chain seq x y z
N MET A 1 67.67 -30.53 -5.98
CA MET A 1 66.76 -29.58 -5.30
C MET A 1 67.44 -29.12 -4.03
N THR A 2 67.61 -27.82 -3.86
CA THR A 2 68.22 -27.27 -2.63
C THR A 2 67.19 -27.26 -1.50
N LEU A 3 67.64 -27.24 -0.24
CA LEU A 3 66.77 -27.22 0.93
C LEU A 3 65.79 -26.02 0.90
N ALA A 4 66.24 -24.89 0.36
CA ALA A 4 65.42 -23.68 0.21
C ALA A 4 64.27 -23.85 -0.80
N GLU A 5 64.51 -24.54 -1.92
CA GLU A 5 63.47 -24.83 -2.91
C GLU A 5 62.38 -25.75 -2.35
N TRP A 6 62.77 -26.74 -1.53
CA TRP A 6 61.83 -27.65 -0.88
C TRP A 6 60.91 -26.96 0.13
N HIS A 7 61.46 -26.05 0.94
CA HIS A 7 60.66 -25.26 1.86
C HIS A 7 59.69 -24.32 1.11
N SER A 8 60.15 -23.71 0.02
CA SER A 8 59.31 -22.84 -0.82
C SER A 8 58.13 -23.58 -1.44
N THR A 9 58.34 -24.76 -2.02
CA THR A 9 57.27 -25.57 -2.61
C THR A 9 56.26 -26.08 -1.56
N LEU A 10 56.74 -26.41 -0.35
CA LEU A 10 55.88 -26.82 0.75
C LEU A 10 54.97 -25.68 1.23
N PHE A 11 55.51 -24.46 1.39
CA PHE A 11 54.70 -23.29 1.73
C PHE A 11 53.68 -22.94 0.65
N GLN A 12 54.05 -23.08 -0.62
CA GLN A 12 53.12 -22.88 -1.74
C GLN A 12 51.96 -23.90 -1.72
N LEU A 13 52.24 -25.17 -1.42
CA LEU A 13 51.21 -26.21 -1.30
C LEU A 13 50.24 -25.92 -0.14
N ILE A 14 50.75 -25.49 1.01
CA ILE A 14 49.92 -25.10 2.16
C ILE A 14 49.04 -23.88 1.81
N GLY A 15 49.62 -22.87 1.16
CA GLY A 15 48.88 -21.70 0.69
C GLY A 15 47.77 -22.05 -0.31
N LEU A 16 48.03 -23.00 -1.22
CA LEU A 16 47.04 -23.50 -2.17
C LEU A 16 45.87 -24.17 -1.44
N ILE A 17 46.16 -25.03 -0.45
CA ILE A 17 45.12 -25.72 0.33
C ILE A 17 44.26 -24.72 1.12
N LEU A 18 44.88 -23.74 1.78
CA LEU A 18 44.18 -22.70 2.52
C LEU A 18 43.30 -21.83 1.62
N SER A 19 43.79 -21.43 0.44
CA SER A 19 43.01 -20.65 -0.51
C SER A 19 41.82 -21.44 -1.07
N PHE A 20 41.98 -22.75 -1.28
CA PHE A 20 40.90 -23.63 -1.70
C PHE A 20 39.79 -23.74 -0.65
N PHE A 21 40.13 -23.92 0.63
CA PHE A 21 39.14 -23.92 1.71
C PHE A 21 38.44 -22.56 1.85
N THR A 22 39.19 -21.47 1.71
CA THR A 22 38.63 -20.11 1.75
C THR A 22 37.65 -19.87 0.59
N PHE A 23 37.95 -20.39 -0.59
CA PHE A 23 37.08 -20.33 -1.75
C PHE A 23 35.78 -21.14 -1.55
N ILE A 24 35.87 -22.36 -1.01
CA ILE A 24 34.66 -23.13 -0.68
C ILE A 24 33.82 -22.39 0.36
N GLY A 25 34.47 -21.84 1.39
CA GLY A 25 33.81 -21.04 2.43
C GLY A 25 33.07 -19.82 1.85
N SER A 26 33.67 -19.12 0.89
CA SER A 26 33.03 -17.96 0.27
C SER A 26 31.82 -18.34 -0.58
N VAL A 27 31.89 -19.43 -1.35
CA VAL A 27 30.74 -19.94 -2.13
C VAL A 27 29.57 -20.31 -1.21
N ILE A 28 29.86 -20.99 -0.09
CA ILE A 28 28.84 -21.35 0.90
C ILE A 28 28.22 -20.09 1.53
N ALA A 29 29.05 -19.10 1.89
CA ALA A 29 28.57 -17.84 2.46
C ALA A 29 27.66 -17.07 1.48
N ILE A 30 28.01 -17.04 0.19
CA ILE A 30 27.17 -16.44 -0.86
C ILE A 30 25.84 -17.19 -0.98
N TYR A 31 25.87 -18.52 -0.94
CA TYR A 31 24.65 -19.34 -1.01
C TYR A 31 23.68 -19.02 0.14
N TYR A 32 24.16 -18.99 1.39
CA TYR A 32 23.33 -18.64 2.54
C TYR A 32 22.84 -17.19 2.48
N THR A 33 23.70 -16.26 2.05
CA THR A 33 23.31 -14.85 1.87
C THR A 33 22.17 -14.73 0.84
N TYR A 34 22.26 -15.46 -0.27
CA TYR A 34 21.22 -15.47 -1.30
C TYR A 34 19.89 -16.01 -0.76
N GLN A 35 19.90 -17.12 -0.01
CA GLN A 35 18.69 -17.67 0.62
C GLN A 35 18.06 -16.65 1.59
N ASN A 36 18.86 -16.04 2.46
CA ASN A 36 18.36 -15.04 3.42
C ASN A 36 17.72 -13.84 2.70
N LEU A 37 18.36 -13.31 1.65
CA LEU A 37 17.80 -12.21 0.87
C LEU A 37 16.50 -12.58 0.16
N LYS A 38 16.39 -13.82 -0.33
CA LYS A 38 15.17 -14.34 -0.97
C LYS A 38 14.01 -14.39 0.02
N GLU A 39 14.25 -14.86 1.25
CA GLU A 39 13.25 -14.91 2.30
C GLU A 39 12.81 -13.51 2.75
N MET A 40 13.76 -12.60 2.98
CA MET A 40 13.44 -11.21 3.32
C MET A 40 12.60 -10.53 2.24
N LYS A 41 12.90 -10.75 0.96
CA LYS A 41 12.11 -10.22 -0.16
C LYS A 41 10.68 -10.76 -0.14
N LYS A 42 10.50 -12.04 0.20
CA LYS A 42 9.17 -12.66 0.32
C LYS A 42 8.38 -12.03 1.47
N GLN A 43 8.97 -11.91 2.65
CA GLN A 43 8.35 -11.28 3.82
C GLN A 43 7.95 -9.83 3.53
N LEU A 44 8.82 -9.07 2.87
CA LEU A 44 8.53 -7.68 2.48
C LEU A 44 7.30 -7.60 1.57
N ASN A 45 7.17 -8.52 0.61
CA ASN A 45 6.04 -8.53 -0.31
C ASN A 45 4.73 -8.91 0.39
N GLU A 46 4.78 -9.85 1.33
CA GLU A 46 3.63 -10.23 2.16
C GLU A 46 3.18 -9.07 3.07
N GLN A 47 4.11 -8.39 3.74
CA GLN A 47 3.81 -7.21 4.55
C GLN A 47 3.22 -6.07 3.71
N LYS A 48 3.78 -5.84 2.52
CA LYS A 48 3.23 -4.85 1.58
C LYS A 48 1.78 -5.19 1.23
N ASN A 49 1.49 -6.45 0.90
CA ASN A 49 0.13 -6.87 0.57
C ASN A 49 -0.83 -6.73 1.76
N GLN A 50 -0.41 -7.13 2.96
CA GLN A 50 -1.19 -6.95 4.18
C GLN A 50 -1.48 -5.47 4.46
N TYR A 51 -0.47 -4.61 4.29
CA TYR A 51 -0.65 -3.16 4.42
C TYR A 51 -1.66 -2.65 3.40
N PHE A 52 -1.58 -3.07 2.13
CA PHE A 52 -2.57 -2.67 1.12
C PHE A 52 -3.98 -3.11 1.47
N GLU A 53 -4.18 -4.37 1.89
CA GLU A 53 -5.51 -4.88 2.24
C GLU A 53 -6.06 -4.22 3.51
N GLN A 54 -5.24 -3.95 4.53
CA GLN A 54 -5.67 -3.19 5.72
C GLN A 54 -6.05 -1.74 5.39
N ASN A 55 -5.34 -1.11 4.44
CA ASN A 55 -5.60 0.25 4.02
C ASN A 55 -6.65 0.36 2.91
N ARG A 56 -7.13 -0.76 2.37
CA ARG A 56 -8.16 -0.77 1.33
C ARG A 56 -9.47 -0.28 1.93
N GLY A 57 -10.01 0.81 1.40
CA GLY A 57 -11.31 1.33 1.81
C GLY A 57 -12.44 0.45 1.31
N ASN A 58 -13.39 0.10 2.17
CA ASN A 58 -14.63 -0.53 1.75
C ASN A 58 -15.71 0.55 1.64
N LEU A 59 -15.82 1.16 0.47
CA LEU A 59 -16.69 2.30 0.23
C LEU A 59 -18.10 1.83 -0.12
N VAL A 60 -19.08 2.30 0.64
CA VAL A 60 -20.50 2.18 0.31
C VAL A 60 -21.03 3.58 0.06
N PHE A 61 -21.74 3.75 -1.05
CA PHE A 61 -22.46 4.98 -1.36
C PHE A 61 -23.94 4.68 -1.57
N TYR A 62 -24.79 5.57 -1.07
CA TYR A 62 -26.23 5.50 -1.31
C TYR A 62 -26.83 6.90 -1.32
N ILE A 63 -27.99 7.01 -1.96
CA ILE A 63 -28.75 8.24 -2.06
C ILE A 63 -29.98 8.09 -1.17
N ALA A 64 -30.13 8.97 -0.19
CA ALA A 64 -31.26 8.97 0.72
C ALA A 64 -32.12 10.22 0.48
N LYS A 65 -33.43 10.04 0.33
CA LYS A 65 -34.38 11.15 0.26
C LYS A 65 -34.62 11.69 1.67
N SER A 66 -34.53 13.01 1.86
CA SER A 66 -34.93 13.63 3.12
C SER A 66 -36.44 13.48 3.32
N GLY A 67 -36.88 13.07 4.50
CA GLY A 67 -38.30 12.82 4.79
C GLY A 67 -39.18 14.07 4.75
N VAL A 68 -38.58 15.27 4.76
CA VAL A 68 -39.27 16.56 4.90
C VAL A 68 -38.98 17.49 3.70
N ASP A 69 -38.05 17.13 2.81
CA ASP A 69 -37.52 18.05 1.80
C ASP A 69 -37.40 17.42 0.40
N VAL A 70 -37.27 18.25 -0.65
CA VAL A 70 -37.11 17.81 -2.06
C VAL A 70 -35.68 17.29 -2.32
N PHE A 71 -34.76 17.51 -1.38
CA PHE A 71 -33.36 17.14 -1.52
C PHE A 71 -33.07 15.65 -1.32
N TYR A 72 -32.15 15.16 -2.15
CA TYR A 72 -31.50 13.87 -2.02
C TYR A 72 -30.09 14.06 -1.47
N SER A 73 -29.75 13.31 -0.42
CA SER A 73 -28.42 13.31 0.18
C SER A 73 -27.61 12.15 -0.36
N LEU A 74 -26.43 12.44 -0.93
CA LEU A 74 -25.42 11.44 -1.24
C LEU A 74 -24.59 11.16 0.00
N ILE A 75 -24.68 9.93 0.51
CA ILE A 75 -23.92 9.49 1.68
C ILE A 75 -22.83 8.54 1.19
N ILE A 76 -21.57 8.89 1.47
CA ILE A 76 -20.39 8.07 1.18
C ILE A 76 -19.77 7.68 2.51
N LYS A 77 -19.69 6.38 2.80
CA LYS A 77 -19.13 5.87 4.04
C LYS A 77 -18.06 4.82 3.75
N ASN A 78 -16.92 4.95 4.41
CA ASN A 78 -15.92 3.90 4.48
C ASN A 78 -16.30 2.94 5.62
N PHE A 79 -16.54 1.68 5.29
CA PHE A 79 -16.86 0.61 6.23
C PHE A 79 -15.60 -0.17 6.60
N GLY A 80 -15.50 -0.58 7.87
CA GLY A 80 -14.32 -1.27 8.41
C GLY A 80 -13.27 -0.33 8.99
N ASN A 81 -12.21 -0.89 9.58
CA ASN A 81 -11.12 -0.14 10.24
C ASN A 81 -10.12 0.49 9.24
N SER A 82 -10.53 0.66 7.97
CA SER A 82 -9.67 1.25 6.96
C SER A 82 -9.53 2.76 7.18
N PRO A 83 -8.31 3.31 7.20
CA PRO A 83 -8.07 4.75 7.31
C PRO A 83 -8.34 5.52 6.01
N ALA A 84 -8.87 4.88 4.96
CA ALA A 84 -9.10 5.52 3.67
C ALA A 84 -10.03 6.74 3.81
N LYS A 85 -9.61 7.85 3.19
CA LYS A 85 -10.32 9.14 3.19
C LYS A 85 -10.78 9.48 1.78
N LEU A 86 -11.97 10.08 1.66
CA LEU A 86 -12.44 10.63 0.41
C LEU A 86 -11.57 11.85 0.01
N LEU A 87 -10.79 11.72 -1.07
CA LEU A 87 -9.89 12.78 -1.54
C LEU A 87 -10.61 13.80 -2.44
N SER A 88 -11.40 13.31 -3.39
CA SER A 88 -12.14 14.13 -4.35
C SER A 88 -13.38 13.38 -4.84
N LEU A 89 -14.44 14.13 -5.11
CA LEU A 89 -15.62 13.65 -5.83
C LEU A 89 -15.74 14.46 -7.13
N LYS A 90 -15.82 13.76 -8.27
CA LYS A 90 -16.03 14.38 -9.58
C LYS A 90 -17.21 13.69 -10.25
N MET A 91 -18.10 14.48 -10.85
CA MET A 91 -19.24 13.98 -11.64
C MET A 91 -18.92 14.15 -13.13
N THR A 92 -19.37 13.23 -13.98
CA THR A 92 -19.25 13.35 -15.43
C THR A 92 -20.43 12.61 -16.09
N PRO A 93 -21.27 13.26 -16.90
CA PRO A 93 -21.24 14.69 -17.23
C PRO A 93 -21.58 15.58 -16.02
N ASP A 94 -21.34 16.88 -16.14
CA ASP A 94 -21.72 17.84 -15.10
C ASP A 94 -23.24 17.83 -14.90
N LEU A 95 -23.67 18.02 -13.65
CA LEU A 95 -25.09 18.01 -13.34
C LEU A 95 -25.74 19.29 -13.90
N GLU A 96 -26.66 19.13 -14.85
CA GLU A 96 -27.40 20.26 -15.43
C GLU A 96 -28.61 20.61 -14.54
N TRP A 97 -28.38 21.44 -13.52
CA TRP A 97 -29.41 21.88 -12.56
C TRP A 97 -30.62 22.57 -13.24
N GLY A 98 -30.44 23.18 -14.41
CA GLY A 98 -31.52 23.79 -15.20
C GLY A 98 -32.59 22.79 -15.69
N LYS A 99 -32.26 21.50 -15.79
CA LYS A 99 -33.23 20.44 -16.11
C LYS A 99 -34.00 19.94 -14.88
N ALA A 100 -33.55 20.30 -13.67
CA ALA A 100 -34.14 19.85 -12.41
C ALA A 100 -35.39 20.66 -12.00
N GLY A 101 -35.75 21.71 -12.76
CA GLY A 101 -37.02 22.43 -12.60
C GLY A 101 -37.07 23.49 -11.50
N GLU A 102 -36.03 23.62 -10.67
CA GLU A 102 -35.92 24.66 -9.64
C GLU A 102 -34.86 25.71 -9.99
N LYS A 103 -35.23 26.99 -9.80
CA LYS A 103 -34.41 28.16 -10.20
C LYS A 103 -33.34 28.53 -9.17
N ASP A 104 -33.48 28.07 -7.92
CA ASP A 104 -32.63 28.47 -6.78
C ASP A 104 -31.50 27.46 -6.48
N LEU A 105 -31.34 26.41 -7.29
CA LEU A 105 -30.33 25.36 -7.07
C LEU A 105 -28.94 25.66 -7.66
N ASN A 106 -28.80 26.77 -8.38
CA ASN A 106 -27.52 27.15 -9.01
C ASN A 106 -26.42 27.47 -7.98
N ASP A 107 -26.78 27.86 -6.77
CA ASP A 107 -25.84 28.16 -5.68
C ASP A 107 -25.28 26.89 -5.01
N PHE A 108 -25.93 25.73 -5.17
CA PHE A 108 -25.48 24.43 -4.65
C PHE A 108 -24.61 23.67 -5.67
N ASN A 109 -23.64 24.35 -6.27
CA ASN A 109 -22.78 23.74 -7.28
C ASN A 109 -21.74 22.78 -6.67
N ILE A 110 -22.15 21.52 -6.51
CA ILE A 110 -21.36 20.40 -5.95
C ILE A 110 -20.36 19.80 -6.98
N THR A 111 -20.31 20.30 -8.22
CA THR A 111 -19.54 19.69 -9.33
C THR A 111 -18.03 19.56 -9.10
N ASN A 112 -17.46 20.26 -8.09
CA ASN A 112 -16.02 20.21 -7.81
C ASN A 112 -15.69 20.27 -6.32
N LEU A 113 -16.15 19.28 -5.55
CA LEU A 113 -15.79 19.15 -4.14
C LEU A 113 -14.37 18.56 -3.96
N LYS A 114 -13.43 19.41 -3.56
CA LYS A 114 -12.07 19.01 -3.14
C LYS A 114 -11.99 19.00 -1.62
N LYS A 115 -11.51 17.89 -1.03
CA LYS A 115 -11.24 17.77 0.42
C LYS A 115 -12.50 17.92 1.30
N CYS A 116 -13.49 17.06 1.12
CA CYS A 116 -14.66 16.96 2.00
C CYS A 116 -14.27 16.40 3.38
N PHE A 117 -13.91 17.28 4.33
CA PHE A 117 -13.56 16.87 5.70
C PHE A 117 -14.75 16.88 6.67
N SER A 118 -15.92 17.38 6.26
CA SER A 118 -17.12 17.39 7.10
C SER A 118 -18.37 17.43 6.23
N CYS A 119 -18.91 16.26 5.89
CA CYS A 119 -20.36 16.12 5.76
C CYS A 119 -20.81 15.57 7.10
N THR A 120 -21.62 16.35 7.82
CA THR A 120 -22.09 16.11 9.18
C THR A 120 -22.53 14.66 9.33
N THR A 121 -21.64 13.84 9.87
CA THR A 121 -21.95 12.46 10.18
C THR A 121 -22.57 12.50 11.56
N THR A 122 -23.89 12.61 11.64
CA THR A 122 -24.62 12.31 12.88
C THR A 122 -24.45 10.82 13.13
N THR A 123 -23.34 10.45 13.75
CA THR A 123 -23.07 9.10 14.24
C THR A 123 -23.97 8.88 15.45
N HIS A 124 -25.20 8.42 15.22
CA HIS A 124 -25.89 7.64 16.24
C HIS A 124 -25.08 6.36 16.43
N LYS A 125 -24.23 6.34 17.47
CA LYS A 125 -23.67 5.11 18.04
C LYS A 125 -24.85 4.29 18.56
N PHE A 126 -25.33 3.35 17.75
CA PHE A 126 -26.05 2.20 18.28
C PHE A 126 -25.00 1.16 18.68
N TRP A 127 -24.82 1.00 19.98
CA TRP A 127 -24.27 -0.23 20.55
C TRP A 127 -25.37 -1.29 20.42
N ILE A 128 -25.05 -2.41 19.76
CA ILE A 128 -25.74 -3.68 19.95
C ILE A 128 -24.81 -4.52 20.83
#